data_AF-A0A1Q7Z2J3-F1
#
_entry.id   AF-A0A1Q7Z2J3-F1
#
_cell.length_a   1.000
_cell.length_b   1.000
_cell.length_c   1.000
_cell.angle_alpha   90.00
_cell.angle_beta   90.00
_cell.angle_gamma   90.00
#
_symmetry.space_group_name_H-M   'P 1'
#
loop_
_entity.id
_entity.type
_entity.pdbx_description
1 polymer ?
#
loop_
_entity_poly.entity_id
_entity_poly.type
_entity_poly.pdbx_seq_one_letter_code
_entity_poly.pdbx_strand_id
1 'polypeptide(L)'
;MIDPLGGIGEEPAQEPRPQRVVRPPRPTTWALLILLGVAFAAEALLGRDPAVENGVTLFRLGALYGPAVRDGDFWRIGSYALLHIGWIHLLVNSYALWILAPQLEITYGSNLALGLFCATAIAGGAASAAWSFQTGTAHLAAGASGGIFGLFGATVALYFRVRKGIPEPVRRGIVRAIALNLLINLAIALKAPVDNAAHLGGLLSGVVLGLAAPLLRGGDRPWHGITRIGLLASALALAALEGAAVARAVKPRSRTLRGPGVEAQVPWLLVPMKPGVAYLPGVVEAHVRHEDRPLAITPGEDAVHIGSRTWLRKRSSEDGTDTAVYAAADGGGTLVIEFACRDDVCRGAAGEEMVAQIARTARLLP
;
A
#
# COMPACT_ATOMS: atom_id res chain seq x y z
N MET A 1 -16.27 42.80 74.09
CA MET A 1 -15.41 41.66 74.45
C MET A 1 -14.59 41.36 73.22
N ILE A 2 -13.33 41.78 73.20
CA ILE A 2 -12.37 41.58 72.12
C ILE A 2 -11.76 40.19 72.35
N ASP A 3 -11.74 39.35 71.32
CA ASP A 3 -11.07 38.04 71.37
C ASP A 3 -9.57 38.24 71.69
N PRO A 4 -9.07 37.76 72.84
CA PRO A 4 -7.69 37.98 73.27
C PRO A 4 -6.68 37.05 72.58
N LEU A 5 -7.13 36.17 71.66
CA LEU A 5 -6.26 35.17 71.00
C LEU A 5 -6.13 35.33 69.48
N GLY A 6 -6.40 36.53 68.95
CA GLY A 6 -5.90 36.99 67.65
C GLY A 6 -5.76 35.88 66.62
N GLY A 7 -6.88 35.25 66.26
CA GLY A 7 -6.89 34.20 65.25
C GLY A 7 -6.31 34.78 63.96
N ILE A 8 -5.08 34.38 63.63
CA ILE A 8 -4.50 34.53 62.30
C ILE A 8 -5.47 33.89 61.34
N GLY A 9 -6.25 34.71 60.62
CA GLY A 9 -7.08 34.22 59.54
C GLY A 9 -6.18 33.47 58.59
N GLU A 10 -6.44 32.18 58.40
CA GLU A 10 -5.74 31.38 57.40
C GLU A 10 -5.94 32.09 56.05
N GLU A 11 -4.85 32.62 55.51
CA GLU A 11 -4.83 33.18 54.18
C GLU A 11 -5.32 32.09 53.22
N PRO A 12 -6.40 32.31 52.44
CA PRO A 12 -6.93 31.26 51.58
C PRO A 12 -5.81 30.76 50.68
N ALA A 13 -5.54 29.45 50.76
CA ALA A 13 -4.46 28.81 50.04
C ALA A 13 -4.51 29.25 48.57
N GLN A 14 -3.46 29.94 48.10
CA GLN A 14 -3.37 30.39 46.72
C GLN A 14 -3.59 29.19 45.80
N GLU A 15 -4.65 29.23 44.99
CA GLU A 15 -4.86 28.21 43.97
C GLU A 15 -3.59 28.12 43.10
N PRO A 16 -3.02 26.91 42.92
CA PRO A 16 -1.83 26.76 42.12
C PRO A 16 -2.12 27.28 40.72
N ARG A 17 -1.37 28.31 40.30
CA ARG A 17 -1.51 28.91 38.96
C ARG A 17 -1.54 27.77 37.94
N PRO A 18 -2.52 27.74 37.02
CA PRO A 18 -2.61 26.69 36.01
C PRO A 18 -1.29 26.64 35.25
N GLN A 19 -0.50 25.59 35.49
CA GLN A 19 0.75 25.40 34.79
C GLN A 19 0.42 25.30 33.31
N ARG A 20 0.96 26.22 32.52
CA ARG A 20 0.78 26.21 31.07
C ARG A 20 1.40 24.92 30.57
N VAL A 21 0.58 23.94 30.19
CA VAL A 21 1.04 22.65 29.68
C VAL A 21 1.67 22.90 28.30
N VAL A 22 2.99 23.14 28.29
CA VAL A 22 3.75 23.25 27.04
C VAL A 22 3.83 21.85 26.46
N ARG A 23 3.02 21.59 25.42
CA ARG A 23 3.07 20.31 24.70
C ARG A 23 4.38 20.27 23.92
N PRO A 24 5.17 19.18 24.03
CA PRO A 24 6.38 19.05 23.24
C PRO A 24 6.02 19.05 21.74
N PRO A 25 6.92 19.54 20.87
CA PRO A 25 6.71 19.53 19.43
C PRO A 25 6.55 18.08 18.92
N ARG A 26 5.72 17.90 17.89
CA ARG A 26 5.37 16.60 17.30
C ARG A 26 5.69 16.56 15.80
N PRO A 27 6.96 16.80 15.41
CA PRO A 27 7.32 16.95 14.00
C PRO A 27 7.01 15.72 13.17
N THR A 28 7.16 14.51 13.73
CA THR A 28 6.88 13.25 13.02
C THR A 28 5.42 13.09 12.70
N THR A 29 4.56 13.35 13.70
CA THR A 29 3.10 13.27 13.51
C THR A 29 2.66 14.18 12.38
N TRP A 30 3.11 15.44 12.38
CA TRP A 30 2.80 16.39 11.32
C TRP A 30 3.40 16.01 9.97
N ALA A 31 4.65 15.55 9.95
CA ALA A 31 5.31 15.11 8.72
C ALA A 31 4.54 13.96 8.05
N LEU A 32 4.12 12.96 8.82
CA LEU A 32 3.30 11.85 8.30
C LEU A 32 1.97 12.36 7.75
N LEU A 33 1.23 13.20 8.49
CA LEU A 33 -0.05 13.73 8.03
C LEU A 33 0.07 14.57 6.76
N ILE A 34 1.08 15.43 6.68
CA ILE A 34 1.37 16.24 5.50
C ILE A 34 1.73 15.34 4.33
N LEU A 35 2.58 14.32 4.53
CA LEU A 35 2.98 13.39 3.49
C LEU A 35 1.77 12.63 2.93
N LEU A 36 0.87 12.14 3.78
CA LEU A 36 -0.36 11.48 3.34
C LEU A 36 -1.27 12.42 2.55
N GLY A 37 -1.44 13.66 3.00
CA GLY A 37 -2.23 14.67 2.29
C GLY A 37 -1.64 15.04 0.92
N VAL A 38 -0.32 15.17 0.83
CA VAL A 38 0.39 15.46 -0.42
C VAL A 38 0.29 14.27 -1.38
N ALA A 39 0.49 13.03 -0.89
CA ALA A 39 0.33 11.83 -1.69
C ALA A 39 -1.11 11.73 -2.24
N PHE A 40 -2.12 11.96 -1.41
CA PHE A 40 -3.52 11.94 -1.83
C PHE A 40 -3.86 13.01 -2.87
N ALA A 41 -3.32 14.22 -2.71
CA ALA A 41 -3.46 15.25 -3.72
C ALA A 41 -2.81 14.84 -5.05
N ALA A 42 -1.65 14.20 -5.02
CA ALA A 42 -0.99 13.68 -6.22
C ALA A 42 -1.82 12.56 -6.88
N GLU A 43 -2.44 11.66 -6.11
CA GLU A 43 -3.35 10.64 -6.62
C GLU A 43 -4.53 11.26 -7.37
N ALA A 44 -5.19 12.26 -6.75
CA ALA A 44 -6.33 12.94 -7.35
C ALA A 44 -5.96 13.66 -8.66
N LEU A 45 -4.83 14.37 -8.67
CA LEU A 45 -4.36 15.13 -9.83
C LEU A 45 -3.93 14.21 -10.98
N LEU A 46 -3.15 13.16 -10.69
CA LEU A 46 -2.64 12.23 -11.71
C LEU A 46 -3.74 11.30 -12.24
N GLY A 47 -4.70 10.94 -11.39
CA GLY A 47 -5.85 10.13 -11.77
C GLY A 47 -6.98 10.90 -12.43
N ARG A 48 -6.93 12.25 -12.41
CA ARG A 48 -8.04 13.13 -12.80
C ARG A 48 -9.36 12.74 -12.11
N ASP A 49 -9.24 12.30 -10.87
CA ASP A 49 -10.32 11.74 -10.07
C ASP A 49 -10.24 12.33 -8.66
N PRO A 50 -11.06 13.35 -8.32
CA PRO A 50 -11.04 13.96 -7.01
C PRO A 50 -11.55 13.02 -5.90
N ALA A 51 -12.22 11.91 -6.24
CA ALA A 51 -12.65 10.91 -5.27
C ALA A 51 -11.53 9.92 -4.96
N VAL A 52 -10.52 9.77 -5.83
CA VAL A 52 -9.39 8.84 -5.67
C VAL A 52 -9.87 7.40 -5.48
N GLU A 53 -10.71 6.95 -6.42
CA GLU A 53 -11.24 5.59 -6.50
C GLU A 53 -10.71 4.86 -7.75
N ASN A 54 -9.92 5.55 -8.58
CA ASN A 54 -9.29 4.98 -9.76
C ASN A 54 -8.17 3.97 -9.43
N GLY A 55 -8.50 2.68 -9.53
CA GLY A 55 -7.58 1.56 -9.31
C GLY A 55 -6.35 1.54 -10.24
N VAL A 56 -6.47 2.03 -11.48
CA VAL A 56 -5.33 2.11 -12.42
C VAL A 56 -4.31 3.13 -11.95
N THR A 57 -4.78 4.29 -11.48
CA THR A 57 -3.93 5.33 -10.91
C THR A 57 -3.23 4.84 -9.66
N LEU A 58 -3.96 4.22 -8.73
CA LEU A 58 -3.39 3.63 -7.53
C LEU A 58 -2.34 2.57 -7.86
N PHE A 59 -2.64 1.69 -8.82
CA PHE A 59 -1.68 0.70 -9.29
C PHE A 59 -0.42 1.35 -9.88
N ARG A 60 -0.56 2.42 -10.67
CA ARG A 60 0.58 3.17 -11.24
C ARG A 60 1.43 3.83 -10.16
N LEU A 61 0.81 4.36 -9.12
CA LEU A 61 1.48 5.09 -8.04
C LEU A 61 2.12 4.18 -6.99
N GLY A 62 1.95 2.86 -7.10
CA GLY A 62 2.64 1.91 -6.24
C GLY A 62 1.76 1.26 -5.18
N ALA A 63 0.44 1.21 -5.39
CA ALA A 63 -0.43 0.39 -4.58
C ALA A 63 0.03 -1.07 -4.59
N LEU A 64 -0.14 -1.76 -3.46
CA LEU A 64 0.27 -3.13 -3.30
C LEU A 64 -0.63 -4.04 -4.13
N TYR A 65 -0.01 -4.81 -5.01
CA TYR A 65 -0.67 -5.85 -5.79
C TYR A 65 0.24 -7.06 -5.80
N GLY A 66 -0.16 -8.10 -5.05
CA GLY A 66 0.68 -9.28 -4.82
C GLY A 66 1.28 -9.88 -6.10
N PRO A 67 0.50 -10.12 -7.17
CA PRO A 67 1.06 -10.64 -8.41
C PRO A 67 2.15 -9.77 -9.03
N ALA A 68 2.06 -8.43 -8.92
CA ALA A 68 3.12 -7.54 -9.39
C ALA A 68 4.36 -7.65 -8.51
N VAL A 69 4.20 -7.82 -7.19
CA VAL A 69 5.32 -8.08 -6.27
C VAL A 69 6.02 -9.38 -6.64
N ARG A 70 5.25 -10.43 -6.95
CA ARG A 70 5.80 -11.71 -7.42
C ARG A 70 6.60 -11.56 -8.72
N ASP A 71 6.15 -10.66 -9.59
CA ASP A 71 6.81 -10.32 -10.86
C ASP A 71 7.88 -9.21 -10.73
N GLY A 72 8.35 -8.94 -9.50
CA GLY A 72 9.53 -8.10 -9.24
C GLY A 72 9.26 -6.66 -8.80
N ASP A 73 8.00 -6.23 -8.67
CA ASP A 73 7.65 -4.91 -8.15
C ASP A 73 7.71 -4.85 -6.60
N PHE A 74 8.84 -5.23 -6.00
CA PHE A 74 9.00 -5.30 -4.54
C PHE A 74 8.83 -3.95 -3.84
N TRP A 75 9.04 -2.83 -4.54
CA TRP A 75 8.81 -1.49 -3.99
C TRP A 75 7.38 -1.25 -3.51
N ARG A 76 6.41 -1.97 -4.08
CA ARG A 76 4.99 -1.92 -3.68
C ARG A 76 4.77 -2.32 -2.22
N ILE A 77 5.67 -3.10 -1.63
CA ILE A 77 5.63 -3.50 -0.20
C ILE A 77 5.71 -2.27 0.73
N GLY A 78 6.35 -1.19 0.30
CA GLY A 78 6.46 0.05 1.08
C GLY A 78 5.57 1.17 0.56
N SER A 79 5.59 1.43 -0.75
CA SER A 79 4.94 2.60 -1.36
C SER A 79 3.44 2.65 -1.11
N TYR A 80 2.77 1.49 -1.00
CA TYR A 80 1.34 1.42 -0.74
C TYR A 80 0.89 2.17 0.53
N ALA A 81 1.79 2.35 1.49
CA ALA A 81 1.49 2.96 2.78
C ALA A 81 1.25 4.47 2.70
N LEU A 82 1.62 5.13 1.60
CA LEU A 82 1.39 6.56 1.40
C LEU A 82 0.10 6.83 0.61
N LEU A 83 -0.40 5.83 -0.10
CA LEU A 83 -1.56 5.91 -0.98
C LEU A 83 -2.87 5.69 -0.24
N HIS A 84 -3.99 6.23 -0.72
CA HIS A 84 -5.31 6.03 -0.11
C HIS A 84 -6.42 5.85 -1.15
N ILE A 85 -7.42 5.06 -0.77
CA ILE A 85 -8.61 4.80 -1.60
C ILE A 85 -9.77 5.61 -1.00
N GLY A 86 -10.11 6.73 -1.62
CA GLY A 86 -11.20 7.58 -1.13
C GLY A 86 -10.87 8.47 0.07
N TRP A 87 -11.64 9.55 0.19
CA TRP A 87 -11.53 10.52 1.29
C TRP A 87 -11.74 9.90 2.67
N ILE A 88 -12.73 9.02 2.81
CA ILE A 88 -13.06 8.41 4.11
C ILE A 88 -11.87 7.61 4.64
N HIS A 89 -11.18 6.87 3.76
CA HIS A 89 -10.01 6.09 4.16
C HIS A 89 -8.86 7.00 4.62
N LEU A 90 -8.57 8.08 3.89
CA LEU A 90 -7.57 9.06 4.30
C LEU A 90 -7.92 9.70 5.65
N LEU A 91 -9.17 10.12 5.85
CA LEU A 91 -9.61 10.79 7.08
C LEU A 91 -9.51 9.86 8.29
N VAL A 92 -9.93 8.60 8.15
CA VAL A 92 -9.83 7.60 9.23
C VAL A 92 -8.37 7.33 9.59
N ASN A 93 -7.49 7.16 8.59
CA ASN A 93 -6.06 6.94 8.84
C ASN A 93 -5.39 8.17 9.45
N SER A 94 -5.73 9.36 8.99
CA SER A 94 -5.21 10.63 9.52
C SER A 94 -5.63 10.83 10.98
N TYR A 95 -6.89 10.53 11.30
CA TYR A 95 -7.40 10.58 12.66
C TYR A 95 -6.69 9.55 13.58
N ALA A 96 -6.51 8.32 13.11
CA ALA A 96 -5.80 7.29 13.85
C ALA A 96 -4.33 7.66 14.11
N LEU A 97 -3.64 8.21 13.10
CA LEU A 97 -2.28 8.76 13.25
C LEU A 97 -2.23 9.89 14.26
N TRP A 98 -3.17 10.83 14.19
CA TRP A 98 -3.24 11.97 15.11
C TRP A 98 -3.41 11.54 16.58
N ILE A 99 -4.09 10.42 16.82
CA ILE A 99 -4.23 9.86 18.16
C ILE A 99 -2.95 9.13 18.58
N LEU A 100 -2.49 8.17 17.77
CA LEU A 100 -1.47 7.20 18.17
C LEU A 100 -0.04 7.75 18.11
N ALA A 101 0.32 8.42 17.01
CA ALA A 101 1.70 8.83 16.75
C ALA A 101 2.26 9.79 17.83
N PRO A 102 1.52 10.79 18.34
CA PRO A 102 2.04 11.69 19.37
C PRO A 102 2.51 11.00 20.64
N GLN A 103 1.83 9.93 21.05
CA GLN A 103 2.11 9.22 22.29
C GLN A 103 3.45 8.49 22.17
N LEU A 104 3.70 7.88 21.02
CA LEU A 104 4.94 7.21 20.70
C LEU A 104 6.08 8.22 20.48
N GLU A 105 5.81 9.33 19.80
CA GLU A 105 6.78 10.40 19.58
C GLU A 105 7.27 11.03 20.90
N ILE A 106 6.38 11.27 21.85
CA ILE A 106 6.73 11.79 23.18
C ILE A 106 7.54 10.78 24.00
N THR A 107 7.36 9.49 23.76
CA THR A 107 7.94 8.43 24.61
C THR A 107 9.23 7.85 24.05
N TYR A 108 9.27 7.56 22.75
CA TYR A 108 10.42 6.99 22.03
C TYR A 108 11.28 8.06 21.37
N GLY A 109 10.74 9.27 21.15
CA GLY A 109 11.37 10.33 20.36
C GLY A 109 10.95 10.27 18.89
N SER A 110 10.99 11.43 18.23
CA SER A 110 10.52 11.64 16.86
C SER A 110 11.09 10.63 15.85
N ASN A 111 12.42 10.48 15.81
CA ASN A 111 13.07 9.61 14.83
C ASN A 111 12.67 8.14 14.98
N LEU A 112 12.50 7.66 16.22
CA LEU A 112 12.10 6.28 16.47
C LEU A 112 10.61 6.07 16.24
N ALA A 113 9.76 7.06 16.52
CA ALA A 113 8.35 7.00 16.16
C ALA A 113 8.17 6.93 14.63
N LEU A 114 8.96 7.68 13.86
CA LEU A 114 8.98 7.60 12.39
C LEU A 114 9.43 6.22 11.95
N GLY A 115 10.56 5.74 12.46
CA GLY A 115 11.10 4.43 12.12
C GLY A 115 10.16 3.27 12.51
N LEU A 116 9.41 3.40 13.60
CA LEU A 116 8.36 2.45 13.99
C LEU A 116 7.28 2.40 12.91
N PHE A 117 6.72 3.56 12.51
CA PHE A 117 5.72 3.61 11.44
C PHE A 117 6.24 2.97 10.14
N CYS A 118 7.45 3.35 9.70
CA CYS A 118 8.00 2.86 8.44
C CYS A 118 8.30 1.35 8.49
N ALA A 119 8.88 0.85 9.59
CA ALA A 119 9.19 -0.56 9.74
C ALA A 119 7.92 -1.43 9.77
N THR A 120 6.89 -0.98 10.49
CA THR A 120 5.64 -1.74 10.58
C THR A 120 4.79 -1.64 9.32
N ALA A 121 4.86 -0.52 8.58
CA ALA A 121 4.25 -0.41 7.25
C ALA A 121 4.86 -1.40 6.26
N ILE A 122 6.20 -1.48 6.19
CA ILE A 122 6.90 -2.47 5.35
C ILE A 122 6.57 -3.90 5.78
N ALA A 123 6.55 -4.18 7.08
CA ALA A 123 6.17 -5.50 7.60
C ALA A 123 4.71 -5.87 7.26
N GLY A 124 3.80 -4.89 7.30
CA GLY A 124 2.42 -5.05 6.85
C GLY A 124 2.33 -5.38 5.36
N GLY A 125 2.98 -4.59 4.50
CA GLY A 125 3.01 -4.85 3.06
C GLY A 125 3.61 -6.22 2.72
N ALA A 126 4.65 -6.64 3.45
CA ALA A 126 5.26 -7.95 3.28
C ALA A 126 4.32 -9.09 3.68
N ALA A 127 3.58 -8.92 4.78
CA ALA A 127 2.57 -9.89 5.22
C ALA A 127 1.42 -10.01 4.21
N SER A 128 0.97 -8.89 3.64
CA SER A 128 -0.04 -8.90 2.57
C SER A 128 0.44 -9.58 1.29
N ALA A 129 1.66 -9.27 0.84
CA ALA A 129 2.25 -9.94 -0.31
C ALA A 129 2.39 -11.46 -0.08
N ALA A 130 2.86 -11.87 1.10
CA ALA A 130 2.96 -13.28 1.48
C ALA A 130 1.58 -13.97 1.49
N TRP A 131 0.55 -13.29 2.01
CA TRP A 131 -0.82 -13.81 2.00
C TRP A 131 -1.36 -13.99 0.58
N SER A 132 -1.18 -13.00 -0.29
CA SER A 132 -1.52 -13.10 -1.71
C SER A 132 -0.78 -14.26 -2.38
N PHE A 133 0.50 -14.48 -2.00
CA PHE A 133 1.26 -15.59 -2.58
C PHE A 133 0.69 -16.95 -2.19
N GLN A 134 0.33 -17.09 -0.92
CA GLN A 134 -0.18 -18.33 -0.35
C GLN A 134 -1.58 -18.69 -0.85
N THR A 135 -2.44 -17.68 -1.01
CA THR A 135 -3.87 -17.87 -1.33
C THR A 135 -4.19 -17.70 -2.81
N GLY A 136 -3.26 -17.13 -3.59
CA GLY A 136 -3.50 -16.76 -4.99
C GLY A 136 -4.45 -15.57 -5.17
N THR A 137 -4.77 -14.84 -4.08
CA THR A 137 -5.63 -13.65 -4.19
C THR A 137 -4.91 -12.51 -4.92
N ALA A 138 -5.69 -11.71 -5.64
CA ALA A 138 -5.20 -10.62 -6.46
C ALA A 138 -5.97 -9.34 -6.14
N HIS A 139 -5.80 -8.83 -4.92
CA HIS A 139 -6.42 -7.58 -4.47
C HIS A 139 -5.41 -6.42 -4.57
N LEU A 140 -5.93 -5.24 -4.89
CA LEU A 140 -5.17 -3.99 -4.84
C LEU A 140 -5.33 -3.38 -3.44
N ALA A 141 -4.22 -3.08 -2.78
CA ALA A 141 -4.22 -2.49 -1.44
C ALA A 141 -3.43 -1.17 -1.42
N ALA A 142 -4.01 -0.15 -0.78
CA ALA A 142 -3.39 1.15 -0.54
C ALA A 142 -3.86 1.63 0.83
N GLY A 143 -2.98 2.25 1.61
CA GLY A 143 -3.34 2.84 2.90
C GLY A 143 -2.23 2.76 3.93
N ALA A 144 -2.09 3.84 4.71
CA ALA A 144 -1.16 3.91 5.85
C ALA A 144 -1.49 2.93 7.00
N SER A 145 -2.64 2.25 6.92
CA SER A 145 -3.19 1.43 7.99
C SER A 145 -2.26 0.31 8.47
N GLY A 146 -1.45 -0.31 7.62
CA GLY A 146 -0.43 -1.28 8.08
C GLY A 146 0.57 -0.67 9.08
N GLY A 147 1.07 0.53 8.78
CA GLY A 147 1.92 1.30 9.69
C GLY A 147 1.20 1.69 10.96
N ILE A 148 -0.05 2.16 10.84
CA ILE A 148 -0.90 2.59 11.97
C ILE A 148 -1.20 1.44 12.93
N PHE A 149 -1.54 0.25 12.42
CA PHE A 149 -1.72 -0.94 13.25
C PHE A 149 -0.42 -1.32 13.96
N GLY A 150 0.73 -1.08 13.35
CA GLY A 150 2.01 -1.21 14.03
C GLY A 150 2.26 -0.17 15.12
N LEU A 151 1.88 1.09 14.91
CA LEU A 151 1.89 2.08 15.99
C LEU A 151 0.94 1.66 17.12
N PHE A 152 -0.23 1.11 16.79
CA PHE A 152 -1.13 0.56 17.79
C PHE A 152 -0.49 -0.60 18.56
N GLY A 153 0.19 -1.53 17.89
CA GLY A 153 0.97 -2.59 18.51
C GLY A 153 2.09 -2.06 19.42
N ALA A 154 2.81 -1.02 18.98
CA ALA A 154 3.84 -0.36 19.78
C ALA A 154 3.26 0.35 21.02
N THR A 155 2.04 0.89 20.93
CA THR A 155 1.29 1.44 22.08
C THR A 155 0.89 0.34 23.07
N VAL A 156 0.46 -0.82 22.59
CA VAL A 156 0.19 -2.00 23.44
C VAL A 156 1.48 -2.44 24.15
N ALA A 157 2.59 -2.56 23.43
CA ALA A 157 3.89 -2.86 24.00
C ALA A 157 4.32 -1.84 25.05
N LEU A 158 4.16 -0.55 24.75
CA LEU A 158 4.46 0.53 25.68
C LEU A 158 3.65 0.39 26.98
N TYR A 159 2.33 0.17 26.86
CA TYR A 159 1.47 -0.05 28.01
C TYR A 159 2.02 -1.14 28.93
N PHE A 160 2.39 -2.31 28.39
CA PHE A 160 2.94 -3.40 29.21
C PHE A 160 4.26 -3.06 29.88
N ARG A 161 5.08 -2.20 29.27
CA ARG A 161 6.36 -1.75 29.84
C ARG A 161 6.17 -0.76 31.00
N VAL A 162 5.18 0.13 30.93
CA VAL A 162 5.02 1.22 31.91
C VAL A 162 3.85 1.05 32.89
N ARG A 163 2.93 0.10 32.66
CA ARG A 163 1.67 -0.06 33.43
C ARG A 163 1.83 -0.14 34.95
N LYS A 164 2.99 -0.57 35.47
CA LYS A 164 3.24 -0.66 36.92
C LYS A 164 3.37 0.72 37.58
N GLY A 165 3.77 1.75 36.84
CA GLY A 165 3.88 3.13 37.32
C GLY A 165 2.66 4.00 37.06
N ILE A 166 1.59 3.44 36.47
CA ILE A 166 0.38 4.19 36.12
C ILE A 166 -0.69 4.00 37.21
N PRO A 167 -1.26 5.08 37.78
CA PRO A 167 -2.36 4.98 38.74
C PRO A 167 -3.54 4.18 38.20
N GLU A 168 -4.18 3.38 39.04
CA GLU A 168 -5.20 2.42 38.60
C GLU A 168 -6.37 3.05 37.81
N PRO A 169 -6.95 4.21 38.22
CA PRO A 169 -8.01 4.85 37.44
C PRO A 169 -7.57 5.19 36.00
N VAL A 170 -6.33 5.67 35.84
CA VAL A 170 -5.74 6.02 34.55
C VAL A 170 -5.47 4.76 33.73
N ARG A 171 -4.92 3.73 34.37
CA ARG A 171 -4.63 2.43 33.76
C ARG A 171 -5.89 1.80 33.16
N ARG A 172 -7.00 1.79 33.89
CA ARG A 172 -8.30 1.32 33.39
C ARG A 172 -8.80 2.14 32.20
N GLY A 173 -8.60 3.45 32.21
CA GLY A 173 -8.91 4.32 31.08
C GLY A 173 -8.13 3.95 29.82
N ILE A 174 -6.82 3.74 29.94
CA ILE A 174 -5.94 3.32 28.84
C ILE A 174 -6.37 1.96 28.29
N VAL A 175 -6.62 0.98 29.16
CA VAL A 175 -7.06 -0.37 28.73
C VAL A 175 -8.40 -0.28 27.98
N ARG A 176 -9.36 0.51 28.47
CA ARG A 176 -10.64 0.74 27.77
C ARG A 176 -10.42 1.37 26.39
N ALA A 177 -9.53 2.36 26.29
CA ALA A 177 -9.23 3.00 25.00
C ALA A 177 -8.55 2.04 24.02
N ILE A 178 -7.62 1.20 24.48
CA ILE A 178 -7.00 0.15 23.66
C ILE A 178 -8.07 -0.86 23.21
N ALA A 179 -8.90 -1.34 24.14
CA ALA A 179 -9.96 -2.31 23.83
C ALA A 179 -10.99 -1.76 22.83
N LEU A 180 -11.41 -0.50 23.01
CA LEU A 180 -12.34 0.16 22.09
C LEU A 180 -11.73 0.33 20.69
N ASN A 181 -10.48 0.79 20.60
CA ASN A 181 -9.79 0.90 19.31
C ASN A 181 -9.64 -0.47 18.63
N LEU A 182 -9.29 -1.51 19.38
CA LEU A 182 -9.21 -2.87 18.84
C LEU A 182 -10.58 -3.34 18.29
N LEU A 183 -11.66 -3.07 19.03
CA LEU A 183 -13.01 -3.45 18.62
C LEU A 183 -13.47 -2.70 17.37
N ILE A 184 -13.22 -1.39 17.30
CA ILE A 184 -13.56 -0.56 16.12
C ILE A 184 -12.75 -1.05 14.91
N ASN A 185 -11.45 -1.25 15.07
CA ASN A 185 -10.59 -1.71 14.00
C ASN A 185 -10.97 -3.12 13.51
N LEU A 186 -11.34 -4.02 14.43
CA LEU A 186 -11.87 -5.34 14.07
C LEU A 186 -13.21 -5.23 13.33
N ALA A 187 -14.10 -4.36 13.77
CA ALA A 187 -15.38 -4.14 13.10
C ALA A 187 -15.20 -3.58 11.68
N ILE A 188 -14.23 -2.68 11.48
CA ILE A 188 -13.84 -2.18 10.16
C ILE A 188 -13.21 -3.31 9.33
N ALA A 189 -12.30 -4.08 9.91
CA ALA A 189 -11.64 -5.24 9.27
C ALA A 189 -12.59 -6.32 8.75
N LEU A 190 -13.74 -6.47 9.41
CA LEU A 190 -14.77 -7.45 9.03
C LEU A 190 -15.77 -6.93 7.98
N LYS A 191 -15.88 -5.60 7.80
CA LYS A 191 -16.94 -4.98 6.98
C LYS A 191 -16.45 -4.18 5.79
N ALA A 192 -15.24 -3.65 5.86
CA ALA A 192 -14.63 -2.87 4.79
C ALA A 192 -13.65 -3.74 3.98
N PRO A 193 -13.46 -3.46 2.68
CA PRO A 193 -12.44 -4.12 1.86
C PRO A 193 -11.04 -3.64 2.27
N VAL A 194 -10.58 -4.07 3.44
CA VAL A 194 -9.27 -3.71 4.01
C VAL A 194 -8.33 -4.90 4.02
N ASP A 195 -7.04 -4.60 4.00
CA ASP A 195 -5.98 -5.60 3.95
C ASP A 195 -5.67 -6.14 5.36
N ASN A 196 -6.41 -7.17 5.75
CA ASN A 196 -6.27 -7.81 7.07
C ASN A 196 -4.88 -8.40 7.31
N ALA A 197 -4.21 -8.89 6.25
CA ALA A 197 -2.86 -9.41 6.36
C ALA A 197 -1.85 -8.29 6.65
N ALA A 198 -2.01 -7.13 6.00
CA ALA A 198 -1.20 -5.95 6.31
C ALA A 198 -1.44 -5.42 7.73
N HIS A 199 -2.69 -5.41 8.20
CA HIS A 199 -3.02 -4.99 9.57
C HIS A 199 -2.40 -5.92 10.62
N LEU A 200 -2.51 -7.24 10.42
CA LEU A 200 -1.95 -8.21 11.34
C LEU A 200 -0.42 -8.16 11.35
N GLY A 201 0.22 -8.10 10.17
CA GLY A 201 1.67 -7.96 10.04
C GLY A 201 2.20 -6.68 10.69
N GLY A 202 1.51 -5.56 10.47
CA GLY A 202 1.79 -4.29 11.13
C GLY A 202 1.66 -4.39 12.65
N LEU A 203 0.54 -4.90 13.16
CA LEU A 203 0.28 -5.04 14.60
C LEU A 203 1.36 -5.87 15.31
N LEU A 204 1.64 -7.07 14.80
CA LEU A 204 2.59 -7.99 15.42
C LEU A 204 4.02 -7.43 15.41
N SER A 205 4.45 -6.87 14.27
CA SER A 205 5.75 -6.20 14.19
C SER A 205 5.84 -4.99 15.12
N GLY A 206 4.75 -4.22 15.26
CA GLY A 206 4.65 -3.10 16.18
C GLY A 206 4.81 -3.50 17.65
N VAL A 207 4.19 -4.60 18.08
CA VAL A 207 4.38 -5.14 19.43
C VAL A 207 5.85 -5.49 19.67
N VAL A 208 6.46 -6.24 18.74
CA VAL A 208 7.86 -6.68 18.86
C VAL A 208 8.81 -5.47 18.89
N LEU A 209 8.69 -4.57 17.92
CA LEU A 209 9.56 -3.39 17.81
C LEU A 209 9.34 -2.41 18.96
N GLY A 210 8.11 -2.22 19.42
CA GLY A 210 7.79 -1.40 20.59
C GLY A 210 8.39 -1.96 21.90
N LEU A 211 8.48 -3.28 22.04
CA LEU A 211 9.18 -3.90 23.16
C LEU A 211 10.71 -3.74 23.05
N ALA A 212 11.25 -3.81 21.84
CA ALA A 212 12.68 -3.74 21.57
C ALA A 212 13.25 -2.31 21.57
N ALA A 213 12.44 -1.30 21.25
CA ALA A 213 12.88 0.08 21.08
C ALA A 213 13.24 0.76 22.42
N PRO A 214 14.29 1.60 22.46
CA PRO A 214 14.62 2.37 23.66
C PRO A 214 13.58 3.45 23.94
N LEU A 215 13.23 3.62 25.21
CA LEU A 215 12.42 4.78 25.67
C LEU A 215 13.37 5.96 25.93
N LEU A 216 12.88 7.20 25.73
CA LEU A 216 13.64 8.41 26.07
C LEU A 216 14.03 8.47 27.55
N ARG A 217 13.16 7.94 28.43
CA ARG A 217 13.36 7.87 29.88
C ARG A 217 13.42 6.41 30.34
N GLY A 218 14.34 5.65 29.78
CA GLY A 218 14.57 4.24 30.14
C GLY A 218 16.06 3.91 30.27
N GLY A 219 16.38 2.86 31.03
CA GLY A 219 17.75 2.35 31.11
C GLY A 219 18.20 1.69 29.81
N ASP A 220 19.51 1.73 29.53
CA ASP A 220 20.05 1.14 28.32
C ASP A 220 20.10 -0.39 28.36
N ARG A 221 19.86 -1.01 27.20
CA ARG A 221 19.92 -2.45 26.97
C ARG A 221 20.84 -2.72 25.79
N PRO A 222 21.53 -3.88 25.74
CA PRO A 222 22.55 -4.14 24.72
C PRO A 222 22.02 -4.11 23.28
N TRP A 223 20.74 -4.43 23.07
CA TRP A 223 20.11 -4.40 21.74
C TRP A 223 19.63 -3.02 21.29
N HIS A 224 19.61 -1.99 22.15
CA HIS A 224 19.07 -0.68 21.78
C HIS A 224 19.78 -0.04 20.59
N GLY A 225 21.10 -0.21 20.47
CA GLY A 225 21.86 0.31 19.32
C GLY A 225 21.37 -0.28 18.00
N ILE A 226 21.25 -1.61 17.93
CA ILE A 226 20.77 -2.33 16.75
C ILE A 226 19.33 -1.93 16.43
N THR A 227 18.44 -1.84 17.43
CA THR A 227 17.06 -1.43 17.20
C THR A 227 16.96 0.00 16.65
N ARG A 228 17.75 0.95 17.19
CA ARG A 228 17.77 2.34 16.68
C ARG A 228 18.21 2.36 15.21
N ILE A 229 19.29 1.66 14.88
CA ILE A 229 19.81 1.59 13.50
C ILE A 229 18.75 0.98 12.58
N GLY A 230 18.11 -0.13 12.98
CA GLY A 230 17.07 -0.79 12.19
C GLY A 230 15.85 0.12 11.93
N LEU A 231 15.41 0.87 12.94
CA LEU A 231 14.28 1.81 12.79
C LEU A 231 14.65 3.02 11.93
N LEU A 232 15.88 3.53 11.99
CA LEU A 232 16.31 4.60 11.08
C LEU A 232 16.46 4.09 9.64
N ALA A 233 16.98 2.87 9.49
CA ALA A 233 17.11 2.21 8.20
C ALA A 233 15.75 1.92 7.55
N SER A 234 14.69 1.64 8.33
CA SER A 234 13.35 1.41 7.78
C SER A 234 12.73 2.67 7.18
N ALA A 235 13.00 3.85 7.75
CA ALA A 235 12.54 5.12 7.18
C ALA A 235 13.24 5.40 5.83
N LEU A 236 14.55 5.15 5.76
CA LEU A 236 15.31 5.25 4.52
C LEU A 236 14.85 4.21 3.49
N ALA A 237 14.56 2.99 3.93
CA ALA A 237 14.05 1.93 3.07
C ALA A 237 12.69 2.32 2.48
N LEU A 238 11.74 2.81 3.29
CA LEU A 238 10.44 3.25 2.79
C LEU A 238 10.59 4.38 1.76
N ALA A 239 11.44 5.38 2.04
CA ALA A 239 11.73 6.44 1.08
C ALA A 239 12.35 5.92 -0.23
N ALA A 240 13.23 4.91 -0.16
CA ALA A 240 13.82 4.28 -1.34
C ALA A 240 12.79 3.46 -2.14
N LEU A 241 11.87 2.76 -1.46
CA LEU A 241 10.77 2.04 -2.10
C LEU A 241 9.83 3.03 -2.82
N GLU A 242 9.52 4.15 -2.20
CA GLU A 242 8.75 5.22 -2.84
C GLU A 242 9.49 5.82 -4.05
N GLY A 243 10.79 6.09 -3.92
CA GLY A 243 11.62 6.54 -5.03
C GLY A 243 11.65 5.55 -6.20
N ALA A 244 11.67 4.24 -5.91
CA ALA A 244 11.56 3.19 -6.91
C ALA A 244 10.18 3.15 -7.57
N ALA A 245 9.10 3.39 -6.82
CA ALA A 245 7.74 3.49 -7.36
C ALA A 245 7.63 4.66 -8.35
N VAL A 246 8.11 5.85 -7.97
CA VAL A 246 8.16 7.04 -8.84
C VAL A 246 9.02 6.78 -10.08
N ALA A 247 10.22 6.23 -9.91
CA ALA A 247 11.10 5.91 -11.03
C ALA A 247 10.44 4.94 -12.02
N ARG A 248 9.70 3.95 -11.51
CA ARG A 248 8.97 2.98 -12.33
C ARG A 248 7.79 3.60 -13.07
N ALA A 249 7.05 4.49 -12.42
CA ALA A 249 5.93 5.21 -13.02
C ALA A 249 6.40 6.14 -14.16
N VAL A 250 7.55 6.79 -14.00
CA VAL A 250 8.12 7.69 -15.02
C VAL A 250 8.79 6.92 -16.17
N LYS A 251 9.49 5.82 -15.87
CA LYS A 251 10.19 5.00 -16.86
C LYS A 251 9.77 3.53 -16.75
N PRO A 252 8.56 3.17 -17.21
CA PRO A 252 8.10 1.80 -17.18
C PRO A 252 8.96 0.94 -18.10
N ARG A 253 9.34 -0.26 -17.64
CA ARG A 253 9.91 -1.31 -18.50
C ARG A 253 8.88 -2.41 -18.67
N SER A 254 8.77 -2.95 -19.87
CA SER A 254 7.89 -4.08 -20.15
C SER A 254 8.12 -5.24 -19.19
N ARG A 255 7.09 -6.08 -19.06
CA ARG A 255 7.18 -7.37 -18.39
C ARG A 255 7.27 -8.46 -19.43
N THR A 256 7.90 -9.57 -19.07
CA THR A 256 7.95 -10.76 -19.91
C THR A 256 6.73 -11.62 -19.59
N LEU A 257 5.86 -11.83 -20.57
CA LEU A 257 4.76 -12.79 -20.49
C LEU A 257 5.17 -14.08 -21.19
N ARG A 258 5.15 -15.19 -20.45
CA ARG A 258 5.42 -16.53 -20.97
C ARG A 258 4.15 -17.35 -20.98
N GLY A 259 3.80 -17.89 -22.14
CA GLY A 259 2.71 -18.84 -22.33
C GLY A 259 3.18 -20.14 -22.95
N PRO A 260 2.26 -21.08 -23.20
CA PRO A 260 2.57 -22.33 -23.89
C PRO A 260 3.16 -22.05 -25.28
N GLY A 261 4.43 -22.40 -25.50
CA GLY A 261 5.12 -22.23 -26.79
C GLY A 261 5.41 -20.79 -27.20
N VAL A 262 5.16 -19.79 -26.35
CA VAL A 262 5.28 -18.37 -26.73
C VAL A 262 5.79 -17.50 -25.59
N GLU A 263 6.58 -16.49 -25.95
CA GLU A 263 6.98 -15.39 -25.06
C GLU A 263 6.72 -14.05 -25.74
N ALA A 264 6.23 -13.06 -25.00
CA ALA A 264 6.06 -11.70 -25.48
C ALA A 264 6.40 -10.67 -24.40
N GLN A 265 6.71 -9.44 -24.81
CA GLN A 265 6.82 -8.30 -23.89
C GLN A 265 5.49 -7.57 -23.80
N VAL A 266 4.95 -7.45 -22.59
CA VAL A 266 3.71 -6.71 -22.32
C VAL A 266 4.01 -5.36 -21.67
N PRO A 267 3.16 -4.33 -21.85
CA PRO A 267 3.23 -3.10 -21.07
C PRO A 267 3.38 -3.38 -19.57
N TRP A 268 4.16 -2.57 -18.85
CA TRP A 268 4.40 -2.75 -17.40
C TRP A 268 3.12 -2.87 -16.56
N LEU A 269 2.04 -2.25 -17.00
CA LEU A 269 0.73 -2.27 -16.35
C LEU A 269 0.05 -3.65 -16.43
N LEU A 270 0.38 -4.46 -17.44
CA LEU A 270 -0.16 -5.82 -17.60
C LEU A 270 0.71 -6.80 -16.82
N VAL A 271 0.23 -7.21 -15.65
CA VAL A 271 0.93 -8.11 -14.73
C VAL A 271 0.67 -9.55 -15.13
N PRO A 272 1.71 -10.36 -15.42
CA PRO A 272 1.56 -11.80 -15.63
C PRO A 272 0.95 -12.48 -14.40
N MET A 273 -0.16 -13.19 -14.60
CA MET A 273 -0.88 -13.89 -13.53
C MET A 273 -0.75 -15.40 -13.64
N LYS A 274 -0.83 -15.90 -14.88
CA LYS A 274 -0.78 -17.31 -15.25
C LYS A 274 -0.03 -17.44 -16.58
N PRO A 275 0.42 -18.64 -16.96
CA PRO A 275 1.06 -18.84 -18.26
C PRO A 275 0.18 -18.30 -19.40
N GLY A 276 0.74 -17.37 -20.17
CA GLY A 276 0.09 -16.74 -21.32
C GLY A 276 -0.94 -15.68 -20.97
N VAL A 277 -1.21 -15.38 -19.69
CA VAL A 277 -2.24 -14.41 -19.30
C VAL A 277 -1.69 -13.29 -18.43
N ALA A 278 -1.89 -12.04 -18.86
CA ALA A 278 -1.53 -10.82 -18.13
C ALA A 278 -2.75 -9.90 -17.93
N TYR A 279 -2.77 -9.20 -16.81
CA TYR A 279 -3.90 -8.37 -16.40
C TYR A 279 -3.47 -6.96 -15.98
N LEU A 280 -4.26 -5.95 -16.35
CA LEU A 280 -4.37 -4.71 -15.58
C LEU A 280 -5.60 -4.86 -14.68
N PRO A 281 -5.46 -4.89 -13.35
CA PRO A 281 -6.56 -5.24 -12.44
C PRO A 281 -7.86 -4.48 -12.73
N GLY A 282 -8.93 -5.23 -13.04
CA GLY A 282 -10.27 -4.68 -13.33
C GLY A 282 -10.44 -4.03 -14.71
N VAL A 283 -9.39 -3.95 -15.53
CA VAL A 283 -9.40 -3.10 -16.74
C VAL A 283 -9.00 -3.85 -18.01
N VAL A 284 -7.86 -4.55 -18.01
CA VAL A 284 -7.39 -5.31 -19.18
C VAL A 284 -7.14 -6.75 -18.81
N GLU A 285 -7.52 -7.64 -19.72
CA GLU A 285 -7.08 -9.03 -19.75
C GLU A 285 -6.48 -9.33 -21.13
N ALA A 286 -5.22 -9.78 -21.15
CA ALA A 286 -4.48 -10.11 -22.35
C ALA A 286 -4.01 -11.56 -22.31
N HIS A 287 -4.35 -12.32 -23.34
CA HIS A 287 -3.95 -13.71 -23.53
C HIS A 287 -3.01 -13.80 -24.72
N VAL A 288 -1.90 -14.50 -24.56
CA VAL A 288 -0.90 -14.77 -25.60
C VAL A 288 -0.63 -16.27 -25.60
N ARG A 289 -0.87 -16.91 -26.73
CA ARG A 289 -0.70 -18.36 -26.89
C ARG A 289 -0.21 -18.71 -28.30
N HIS A 290 0.39 -19.89 -28.42
CA HIS A 290 0.64 -20.54 -29.69
C HIS A 290 -0.32 -21.72 -29.85
N GLU A 291 -0.88 -21.88 -31.04
CA GLU A 291 -1.75 -22.99 -31.42
C GLU A 291 -1.08 -23.78 -32.56
N ASP A 292 -1.00 -25.11 -32.44
CA ASP A 292 -0.37 -25.97 -33.47
C ASP A 292 -1.18 -26.07 -34.78
N ARG A 293 -2.35 -25.42 -34.84
CA ARG A 293 -3.20 -25.41 -36.01
C ARG A 293 -2.91 -24.17 -36.85
N PRO A 294 -2.77 -24.32 -38.19
CA PRO A 294 -2.62 -23.18 -39.07
C PRO A 294 -3.88 -22.32 -39.08
N LEU A 295 -3.69 -21.02 -39.26
CA LEU A 295 -4.75 -20.01 -39.24
C LEU A 295 -5.76 -20.25 -40.37
N ALA A 296 -7.04 -20.44 -40.00
CA ALA A 296 -8.13 -20.45 -40.96
C ALA A 296 -8.50 -18.98 -41.29
N ILE A 297 -8.01 -18.49 -42.44
CA ILE A 297 -8.28 -17.13 -42.91
C ILE A 297 -9.73 -17.04 -43.39
N THR A 298 -10.55 -16.18 -42.77
CA THR A 298 -11.93 -15.97 -43.21
C THR A 298 -12.03 -14.69 -44.06
N PRO A 299 -12.71 -14.69 -45.23
CA PRO A 299 -12.91 -13.47 -46.01
C PRO A 299 -13.68 -12.40 -45.20
N GLY A 300 -13.07 -11.23 -45.00
CA GLY A 300 -13.65 -10.10 -44.23
C GLY A 300 -12.86 -9.67 -42.99
N GLU A 301 -11.73 -10.32 -42.68
CA GLU A 301 -10.86 -9.95 -41.57
C GLU A 301 -9.91 -8.80 -41.94
N ASP A 302 -9.76 -7.80 -41.04
CA ASP A 302 -8.83 -6.69 -41.22
C ASP A 302 -7.40 -7.19 -41.07
N ALA A 303 -6.64 -7.24 -42.16
CA ALA A 303 -5.21 -7.54 -42.11
C ALA A 303 -4.41 -6.29 -41.71
N VAL A 304 -3.55 -6.43 -40.70
CA VAL A 304 -2.68 -5.35 -40.20
C VAL A 304 -1.24 -5.85 -40.16
N HIS A 305 -0.32 -5.03 -40.65
CA HIS A 305 1.10 -5.35 -40.61
C HIS A 305 1.73 -4.79 -39.33
N ILE A 306 2.24 -5.66 -38.45
CA ILE A 306 2.84 -5.28 -37.17
C ILE A 306 4.19 -5.99 -37.01
N GLY A 307 5.26 -5.20 -36.93
CA GLY A 307 6.62 -5.74 -36.91
C GLY A 307 6.96 -6.42 -38.23
N SER A 308 7.36 -7.69 -38.20
CA SER A 308 7.67 -8.49 -39.40
C SER A 308 6.53 -9.43 -39.82
N ARG A 309 5.37 -9.35 -39.18
CA ARG A 309 4.25 -10.28 -39.39
C ARG A 309 2.99 -9.54 -39.84
N THR A 310 2.19 -10.24 -40.65
CA THR A 310 0.82 -9.82 -40.95
C THR A 310 -0.13 -10.53 -40.00
N TRP A 311 -0.93 -9.74 -39.29
CA TRP A 311 -1.90 -10.21 -38.31
C TRP A 311 -3.31 -10.01 -38.87
N LEU A 312 -4.14 -11.04 -38.76
CA LEU A 312 -5.57 -10.92 -38.97
C LEU A 312 -6.20 -10.47 -37.66
N ARG A 313 -7.02 -9.43 -37.74
CA ARG A 313 -7.66 -8.82 -36.59
C ARG A 313 -9.18 -8.95 -36.67
N LYS A 314 -9.77 -9.45 -35.60
CA LYS A 314 -11.23 -9.42 -35.37
C LYS A 314 -11.53 -8.61 -34.12
N ARG A 315 -12.54 -7.76 -34.17
CA ARG A 315 -13.01 -6.97 -33.01
C ARG A 315 -14.47 -7.26 -32.73
N SER A 316 -14.83 -7.21 -31.46
CA SER A 316 -16.21 -7.27 -30.99
C SER A 316 -16.36 -6.43 -29.73
N SER A 317 -17.48 -5.75 -29.59
CA SER A 317 -17.85 -5.05 -28.37
C SER A 317 -19.13 -5.71 -27.85
N GLU A 318 -19.06 -6.34 -26.69
CA GLU A 318 -20.19 -7.02 -26.05
C GLU A 318 -20.19 -6.69 -24.55
N ASP A 319 -21.36 -6.38 -23.99
CA ASP A 319 -21.55 -6.05 -22.57
C ASP A 319 -20.55 -5.01 -22.00
N GLY A 320 -20.23 -3.99 -22.80
CA GLY A 320 -19.30 -2.92 -22.42
C GLY A 320 -17.81 -3.33 -22.42
N THR A 321 -17.49 -4.55 -22.86
CA THR A 321 -16.13 -5.05 -23.02
C THR A 321 -15.72 -5.03 -24.50
N ASP A 322 -14.68 -4.27 -24.81
CA ASP A 322 -14.07 -4.24 -26.13
C ASP A 322 -13.06 -5.38 -26.22
N THR A 323 -13.33 -6.33 -27.11
CA THR A 323 -12.48 -7.49 -27.36
C THR A 323 -11.83 -7.38 -28.73
N ALA A 324 -10.55 -7.70 -28.80
CA ALA A 324 -9.81 -7.79 -30.04
C ALA A 324 -8.97 -9.08 -30.06
N VAL A 325 -9.07 -9.82 -31.15
CA VAL A 325 -8.30 -11.03 -31.41
C VAL A 325 -7.39 -10.77 -32.58
N TYR A 326 -6.10 -11.04 -32.39
CA TYR A 326 -5.07 -10.95 -33.42
C TYR A 326 -4.46 -12.32 -33.62
N ALA A 327 -4.42 -12.79 -34.86
CA ALA A 327 -3.84 -14.07 -35.21
C ALA A 327 -2.84 -13.93 -36.37
N ALA A 328 -1.67 -14.56 -36.24
CA ALA A 328 -0.65 -14.55 -37.28
C ALA A 328 -0.08 -15.96 -37.47
N ALA A 329 0.03 -16.38 -38.72
CA ALA A 329 0.74 -17.61 -39.08
C ALA A 329 2.25 -17.46 -38.82
N ASP A 330 2.89 -18.54 -38.38
CA ASP A 330 4.33 -18.55 -38.06
C ASP A 330 5.12 -19.68 -38.75
N GLY A 331 4.51 -20.34 -39.74
CA GLY A 331 5.13 -21.38 -40.55
C GLY A 331 4.87 -22.82 -40.08
N GLY A 332 4.40 -23.01 -38.84
CA GLY A 332 4.05 -24.34 -38.29
C GLY A 332 2.74 -24.36 -37.50
N GLY A 333 2.25 -23.20 -37.06
CA GLY A 333 1.02 -23.01 -36.32
C GLY A 333 0.51 -21.57 -36.41
N THR A 334 -0.09 -21.08 -35.32
CA THR A 334 -0.68 -19.76 -35.21
C THR A 334 -0.35 -19.12 -33.87
N LEU A 335 0.18 -17.90 -33.90
CA LEU A 335 0.26 -17.03 -32.73
C LEU A 335 -1.06 -16.29 -32.55
N VAL A 336 -1.65 -16.38 -31.36
CA VAL A 336 -2.91 -15.72 -31.03
C VAL A 336 -2.71 -14.77 -29.85
N ILE A 337 -3.20 -13.54 -30.01
CA ILE A 337 -3.31 -12.54 -28.96
C ILE A 337 -4.78 -12.17 -28.81
N GLU A 338 -5.37 -12.45 -27.64
CA GLU A 338 -6.70 -11.95 -27.28
C GLU A 338 -6.54 -10.84 -26.26
N PHE A 339 -7.25 -9.75 -26.48
CA PHE A 339 -7.18 -8.57 -25.64
C PHE A 339 -8.60 -8.11 -25.33
N ALA A 340 -8.94 -8.09 -24.05
CA ALA A 340 -10.22 -7.61 -23.54
C ALA A 340 -10.00 -6.35 -22.72
N CYS A 341 -10.76 -5.30 -23.04
CA CYS A 341 -10.70 -3.99 -22.40
C CYS A 341 -12.06 -3.60 -21.84
N ARG A 342 -12.11 -3.19 -20.57
CA ARG A 342 -13.34 -2.85 -19.84
C ARG A 342 -13.43 -1.38 -19.45
N ASP A 343 -12.44 -0.57 -19.80
CA ASP A 343 -12.31 0.82 -19.36
C ASP A 343 -11.75 1.69 -20.50
N ASP A 344 -12.11 2.97 -20.54
CA ASP A 344 -11.68 3.90 -21.60
C ASP A 344 -10.15 4.04 -21.69
N VAL A 345 -9.41 3.76 -20.62
CA VAL A 345 -7.93 3.79 -20.61
C VAL A 345 -7.30 2.82 -21.61
N CYS A 346 -8.00 1.77 -22.01
CA CYS A 346 -7.52 0.77 -22.97
C CYS A 346 -8.34 0.69 -24.27
N ARG A 347 -9.32 1.60 -24.47
CA ARG A 347 -10.14 1.62 -25.70
C ARG A 347 -9.42 2.33 -26.85
N GLY A 348 -9.85 2.03 -28.07
CA GLY A 348 -9.36 2.66 -29.29
C GLY A 348 -7.84 2.56 -29.45
N ALA A 349 -7.20 3.68 -29.82
CA ALA A 349 -5.77 3.73 -30.12
C ALA A 349 -4.86 3.27 -28.97
N ALA A 350 -5.26 3.48 -27.71
CA ALA A 350 -4.48 3.05 -26.56
C ALA A 350 -4.38 1.53 -26.46
N GLY A 351 -5.51 0.82 -26.63
CA GLY A 351 -5.52 -0.63 -26.68
C GLY A 351 -4.79 -1.18 -27.89
N GLU A 352 -4.95 -0.54 -29.06
CA GLU A 352 -4.24 -0.93 -30.27
C GLU A 352 -2.71 -0.86 -30.10
N GLU A 353 -2.20 0.19 -29.46
CA GLU A 353 -0.76 0.31 -29.19
C GLU A 353 -0.27 -0.75 -28.19
N MET A 354 -1.07 -1.06 -27.15
CA MET A 354 -0.73 -2.14 -26.22
C MET A 354 -0.63 -3.48 -26.94
N VAL A 355 -1.61 -3.82 -27.79
CA VAL A 355 -1.58 -5.08 -28.56
C VAL A 355 -0.44 -5.07 -29.57
N ALA A 356 -0.20 -3.95 -30.24
CA ALA A 356 0.91 -3.82 -31.18
C ALA A 356 2.27 -4.04 -30.50
N GLN A 357 2.46 -3.54 -29.28
CA GLN A 357 3.66 -3.81 -28.49
C GLN A 357 3.86 -5.31 -28.22
N ILE A 358 2.79 -6.01 -27.84
CA ILE A 358 2.81 -7.46 -27.59
C ILE A 358 3.15 -8.20 -28.89
N ALA A 359 2.42 -7.90 -29.96
CA ALA A 359 2.59 -8.51 -31.27
C ALA A 359 4.00 -8.34 -31.85
N ARG A 360 4.61 -7.15 -31.70
CA ARG A 360 5.98 -6.87 -32.16
C ARG A 360 7.04 -7.72 -31.47
N THR A 361 6.78 -8.16 -30.25
CA THR A 361 7.76 -8.85 -29.40
C THR A 361 7.44 -10.33 -29.19
N ALA A 362 6.27 -10.79 -29.65
CA ALA A 362 5.86 -12.18 -29.58
C ALA A 362 6.83 -13.08 -30.37
N ARG A 363 7.35 -14.10 -29.71
CA ARG A 363 8.27 -15.08 -30.28
C ARG A 363 7.94 -16.47 -29.78
N LEU A 364 8.18 -17.47 -30.63
CA LEU A 364 8.05 -18.86 -30.24
C LEU A 364 9.15 -19.24 -29.26
N LEU A 365 8.76 -20.05 -28.29
CA LEU A 365 9.70 -20.77 -27.43
C LEU A 365 9.87 -22.19 -27.99
N PRO A 366 11.11 -22.72 -27.99
CA PRO A 366 11.40 -24.07 -28.46
C PRO A 366 10.78 -25.17 -27.60
#